data_AF-A0A090X099-F1
#
_entry.id   AF-A0A090X099-F1
#
_cell.length_a   1.000
_cell.length_b   1.000
_cell.length_c   1.000
_cell.angle_alpha   90.00
_cell.angle_beta   90.00
_cell.angle_gamma   90.00
#
_symmetry.space_group_name_H-M   'P 1'
#
loop_
_entity.id
_entity.type
_entity.pdbx_description
1 polymer ?
#
loop_
_entity_poly.entity_id
_entity_poly.type
_entity_poly.pdbx_seq_one_letter_code
_entity_poly.pdbx_strand_id
1 'polypeptide(L)'
;MKKLRIIIITCLCFGNLFSQETGVINNKDSQFVKFKSIDIGDCVWTDGFWADKFEIAEKSMVPSMGKLLASDTGHALNNFKIAAGLKEGGEHQGMHWHDGDFYKWMEAALYIYAINKDEKILKEIDDYIAIIGKAQLENGYLQTQITVPGRQPFSERKYHEMYNAGHLYISAIIHHRITGKRNFLDIAIKNADNLYDVFQPQPKELARFGFNQVQIMGLVELYRTTKDKRYLELAEIFVNMRG
;
A
#
# COMPACT_ATOMS: atom_id res chain seq x y z
N MET A 1 -26.27 41.26 54.87
CA MET A 1 -25.12 40.44 54.42
C MET A 1 -25.59 39.56 53.25
N LYS A 2 -25.29 39.94 52.00
CA LYS A 2 -25.72 39.19 50.80
C LYS A 2 -24.76 38.02 50.57
N LYS A 3 -25.27 36.79 50.52
CA LYS A 3 -24.49 35.57 50.22
C LYS A 3 -24.23 35.52 48.71
N LEU A 4 -22.96 35.61 48.33
CA LEU A 4 -22.49 35.42 46.96
C LEU A 4 -22.38 33.91 46.69
N ARG A 5 -23.20 33.38 45.78
CA ARG A 5 -23.06 32.00 45.30
C ARG A 5 -22.11 31.99 44.10
N ILE A 6 -20.93 31.41 44.29
CA ILE A 6 -19.98 31.15 43.20
C ILE A 6 -20.45 29.87 42.50
N ILE A 7 -20.85 29.98 41.24
CA ILE A 7 -21.13 28.85 40.36
C ILE A 7 -19.81 28.49 39.69
N ILE A 8 -19.24 27.33 40.02
CA ILE A 8 -18.11 26.76 39.31
C ILE A 8 -18.67 26.09 38.06
N ILE A 9 -18.44 26.69 36.89
CA ILE A 9 -18.71 26.06 35.61
C ILE A 9 -17.52 25.17 35.30
N THR A 10 -17.67 23.87 35.51
CA THR A 10 -16.71 22.87 35.06
C THR A 10 -16.85 22.73 33.55
N CYS A 11 -15.96 23.35 32.78
CA CYS A 11 -15.81 23.04 31.36
C CYS A 11 -15.33 21.59 31.23
N LEU A 12 -16.25 20.67 30.94
CA LEU A 12 -15.92 19.36 30.41
C LEU A 12 -15.31 19.57 29.02
N CYS A 13 -13.98 19.65 28.96
CA CYS A 13 -13.26 19.45 27.71
C CYS A 13 -13.54 18.00 27.26
N PHE A 14 -14.51 17.83 26.37
CA PHE A 14 -14.57 16.65 25.51
C PHE A 14 -13.33 16.72 24.62
N GLY A 15 -12.22 16.18 25.11
CA GLY A 15 -11.16 15.77 24.21
C GLY A 15 -11.79 14.80 23.23
N ASN A 16 -11.74 15.10 21.94
CA ASN A 16 -12.04 14.10 20.93
C ASN A 16 -11.08 12.95 21.21
N LEU A 17 -11.61 11.85 21.76
CA LEU A 17 -10.91 10.59 21.77
C LEU A 17 -10.75 10.25 20.29
N PHE A 18 -9.57 10.51 19.75
CA PHE A 18 -9.22 10.04 18.42
C PHE A 18 -9.32 8.52 18.47
N SER A 19 -10.35 7.99 17.82
CA SER A 19 -10.47 6.56 17.57
C SER A 19 -9.25 6.12 16.76
N GLN A 20 -8.85 4.86 16.89
CA GLN A 20 -7.82 4.26 16.04
C GLN A 20 -8.34 4.24 14.59
N GLU A 21 -7.78 5.09 13.74
CA GLU A 21 -8.24 5.33 12.37
C GLU A 21 -7.26 4.77 11.33
N THR A 22 -6.00 4.57 11.71
CA THR A 22 -4.88 4.44 10.77
C THR A 22 -4.00 3.22 11.01
N GLY A 23 -4.42 2.27 11.85
CA GLY A 23 -3.67 1.03 12.08
C GLY A 23 -3.36 0.23 10.81
N VAL A 24 -2.30 -0.59 10.86
CA VAL A 24 -1.83 -1.41 9.72
C VAL A 24 -2.93 -2.29 9.13
N ILE A 25 -3.72 -2.92 9.99
CA ILE A 25 -4.98 -3.58 9.64
C ILE A 25 -6.10 -2.73 10.25
N ASN A 26 -6.88 -2.03 9.43
CA ASN A 26 -7.92 -1.14 9.94
C ASN A 26 -9.20 -1.91 10.26
N ASN A 27 -9.19 -2.62 11.37
CA ASN A 27 -10.31 -3.43 11.86
C ASN A 27 -11.21 -2.67 12.85
N LYS A 28 -11.10 -1.34 12.97
CA LYS A 28 -11.83 -0.51 13.94
C LYS A 28 -13.35 -0.75 13.89
N ASP A 29 -13.90 -0.78 12.67
CA ASP A 29 -15.34 -0.92 12.41
C ASP A 29 -15.79 -2.39 12.39
N SER A 30 -14.88 -3.35 12.55
CA SER A 30 -15.22 -4.77 12.50
C SER A 30 -16.01 -5.18 13.74
N GLN A 31 -17.19 -5.75 13.56
CA GLN A 31 -18.00 -6.30 14.66
C GLN A 31 -17.44 -7.64 15.19
N PHE A 32 -16.59 -8.32 14.40
CA PHE A 32 -16.09 -9.65 14.70
C PHE A 32 -14.76 -9.65 15.44
N VAL A 33 -13.96 -8.59 15.29
CA VAL A 33 -12.63 -8.50 15.88
C VAL A 33 -12.70 -7.80 17.24
N LYS A 34 -12.35 -8.51 18.31
CA LYS A 34 -12.33 -7.99 19.69
C LYS A 34 -11.17 -7.01 19.96
N PHE A 35 -9.97 -7.31 19.45
CA PHE A 35 -8.78 -6.49 19.66
C PHE A 35 -8.49 -5.61 18.43
N LYS A 36 -8.49 -4.30 18.63
CA LYS A 36 -8.25 -3.33 17.56
C LYS A 36 -6.77 -3.02 17.43
N SER A 37 -6.33 -2.79 16.20
CA SER A 37 -4.95 -2.35 15.94
C SER A 37 -4.78 -0.91 16.43
N ILE A 38 -3.63 -0.64 17.08
CA ILE A 38 -3.19 0.74 17.34
C ILE A 38 -2.81 1.45 16.05
N ASP A 39 -2.78 2.78 16.08
CA ASP A 39 -2.42 3.57 14.91
C ASP A 39 -0.91 3.50 14.63
N ILE A 40 -0.57 3.67 13.36
CA ILE A 40 0.82 3.60 12.91
C ILE A 40 1.58 4.79 13.51
N GLY A 41 2.60 4.50 14.31
CA GLY A 41 3.41 5.50 15.00
C GLY A 41 3.08 5.69 16.48
N ASP A 42 1.97 5.11 16.98
CA ASP A 42 1.59 5.21 18.40
C ASP A 42 2.53 4.42 19.32
N CYS A 43 3.14 3.35 18.80
CA CYS A 43 4.10 2.53 19.53
C CYS A 43 5.51 2.78 19.00
N VAL A 44 6.41 3.20 19.88
CA VAL A 44 7.80 3.51 19.57
C VAL A 44 8.71 2.62 20.42
N TRP A 45 9.70 2.01 19.79
CA TRP A 45 10.75 1.27 20.49
C TRP A 45 11.78 2.25 21.04
N THR A 46 11.90 2.31 22.36
CA THR A 46 12.82 3.25 23.04
C THR A 46 14.19 2.64 23.31
N ASP A 47 14.22 1.40 23.81
CA ASP A 47 15.42 0.68 24.18
C ASP A 47 15.26 -0.84 24.04
N GLY A 48 16.34 -1.58 24.31
CA GLY A 48 16.37 -3.02 24.30
C GLY A 48 16.32 -3.65 22.90
N PHE A 49 16.04 -4.95 22.88
CA PHE A 49 16.19 -5.79 21.68
C PHE A 49 15.47 -5.25 20.44
N TRP A 50 14.22 -4.79 20.58
CA TRP A 50 13.44 -4.31 19.44
C TRP A 50 13.86 -2.92 18.97
N ALA A 51 14.35 -2.05 19.87
CA ALA A 51 14.95 -0.78 19.48
C ALA A 51 16.23 -1.01 18.67
N ASP A 52 17.09 -1.93 19.10
CA ASP A 52 18.32 -2.28 18.36
C ASP A 52 18.01 -2.81 16.95
N LYS A 53 16.95 -3.64 16.81
CA LYS A 53 16.52 -4.14 15.50
C LYS A 53 15.92 -3.04 14.63
N PHE A 54 15.12 -2.15 15.21
CA PHE A 54 14.55 -1.03 14.48
C PHE A 54 15.64 -0.05 14.00
N GLU A 55 16.64 0.24 14.84
CA GLU A 55 17.77 1.09 14.46
C GLU A 55 18.54 0.52 13.26
N ILE A 56 18.78 -0.79 13.23
CA ILE A 56 19.40 -1.46 12.07
C ILE A 56 18.50 -1.35 10.83
N ALA A 57 17.19 -1.52 11.00
CA ALA A 57 16.23 -1.41 9.90
C ALA A 57 16.25 0.01 9.29
N GLU A 58 16.18 1.02 10.15
CA GLU A 58 16.17 2.44 9.81
C GLU A 58 17.49 2.90 9.20
N LYS A 59 18.62 2.62 9.84
CA LYS A 59 19.92 3.20 9.46
C LYS A 59 20.64 2.43 8.36
N SER A 60 20.30 1.17 8.14
CA SER A 60 21.03 0.31 7.21
C SER A 60 20.15 -0.50 6.27
N MET A 61 19.25 -1.34 6.80
CA MET A 61 18.55 -2.34 5.99
C MET A 61 17.66 -1.71 4.91
N VAL A 62 16.74 -0.83 5.31
CA VAL A 62 15.77 -0.22 4.38
C VAL A 62 16.46 0.77 3.42
N PRO A 63 17.37 1.66 3.87
CA PRO A 63 18.09 2.54 2.94
C PRO A 63 18.94 1.77 1.92
N SER A 64 19.64 0.71 2.35
CA SER A 64 20.49 -0.08 1.45
C SER A 64 19.66 -0.82 0.40
N MET A 65 18.53 -1.39 0.81
CA MET A 65 17.60 -2.04 -0.13
C MET A 65 16.99 -1.03 -1.12
N GLY A 66 16.62 0.16 -0.65
CA GLY A 66 16.09 1.23 -1.50
C GLY A 66 17.08 1.67 -2.56
N LYS A 67 18.32 1.93 -2.15
CA LYS A 67 19.43 2.25 -3.06
C LYS A 67 19.63 1.15 -4.10
N LEU A 68 19.59 -0.12 -3.70
CA LEU A 68 19.74 -1.24 -4.63
C LEU A 68 18.57 -1.27 -5.63
N LEU A 69 17.32 -1.32 -5.15
CA LEU A 69 16.12 -1.42 -6.00
C LEU A 69 15.96 -0.23 -6.96
N ALA A 70 16.38 0.98 -6.54
CA ALA A 70 16.35 2.19 -7.37
C ALA A 70 17.54 2.32 -8.34
N SER A 71 18.59 1.50 -8.17
CA SER A 71 19.80 1.54 -9.00
C SER A 71 19.64 0.85 -10.36
N ASP A 72 20.62 1.09 -11.23
CA ASP A 72 20.73 0.39 -12.52
C ASP A 72 21.03 -1.11 -12.38
N THR A 73 21.49 -1.58 -11.22
CA THR A 73 21.71 -3.02 -10.96
C THR A 73 20.48 -3.70 -10.39
N GLY A 74 19.69 -2.99 -9.56
CA GLY A 74 18.48 -3.55 -8.96
C GLY A 74 17.26 -3.43 -9.86
N HIS A 75 17.23 -2.53 -10.84
CA HIS A 75 16.24 -2.41 -11.92
C HIS A 75 14.77 -2.10 -11.55
N ALA A 76 14.34 -2.21 -10.30
CA ALA A 76 12.92 -2.08 -9.94
C ALA A 76 12.33 -0.73 -10.37
N LEU A 77 12.99 0.38 -9.97
CA LEU A 77 12.57 1.71 -10.41
C LEU A 77 12.75 1.92 -11.92
N ASN A 78 13.76 1.29 -12.52
CA ASN A 78 14.01 1.41 -13.95
C ASN A 78 12.89 0.77 -14.79
N ASN A 79 12.31 -0.36 -14.34
CA ASN A 79 11.18 -0.96 -15.03
C ASN A 79 9.99 -0.01 -15.08
N PHE A 80 9.70 0.72 -14.00
CA PHE A 80 8.69 1.79 -14.02
C PHE A 80 9.08 2.96 -14.92
N LYS A 81 10.34 3.41 -14.89
CA LYS A 81 10.83 4.48 -15.79
C LYS A 81 10.67 4.11 -17.26
N ILE A 82 10.96 2.86 -17.64
CA ILE A 82 10.78 2.35 -19.00
C ILE A 82 9.30 2.31 -19.35
N ALA A 83 8.46 1.73 -18.49
CA ALA A 83 7.01 1.69 -18.69
C ALA A 83 6.37 3.10 -18.80
N ALA A 84 6.92 4.07 -18.09
CA ALA A 84 6.51 5.47 -18.11
C ALA A 84 7.08 6.28 -19.31
N GLY A 85 7.91 5.68 -20.17
CA GLY A 85 8.59 6.39 -21.26
C GLY A 85 9.65 7.39 -20.79
N LEU A 86 10.11 7.31 -19.53
CA LEU A 86 11.14 8.17 -18.95
C LEU A 86 12.56 7.62 -19.15
N LYS A 87 12.69 6.38 -19.65
CA LYS A 87 13.95 5.72 -20.01
C LYS A 87 13.76 4.96 -21.31
N GLU A 88 14.37 5.46 -22.39
CA GLU A 88 14.26 4.88 -23.73
C GLU A 88 15.12 3.63 -23.91
N GLY A 89 14.71 2.73 -24.80
CA GLY A 89 15.50 1.59 -25.26
C GLY A 89 15.78 0.51 -24.20
N GLY A 90 15.08 0.54 -23.07
CA GLY A 90 15.24 -0.44 -21.99
C GLY A 90 14.29 -1.64 -22.12
N GLU A 91 14.72 -2.80 -21.63
CA GLU A 91 13.88 -3.98 -21.42
C GLU A 91 13.55 -4.17 -19.94
N HIS A 92 12.47 -4.88 -19.64
CA HIS A 92 12.17 -5.27 -18.26
C HIS A 92 13.24 -6.22 -17.73
N GLN A 93 13.81 -5.90 -16.57
CA GLN A 93 14.82 -6.72 -15.91
C GLN A 93 14.35 -7.23 -14.54
N GLY A 94 14.93 -8.33 -14.08
CA GLY A 94 14.56 -8.94 -12.80
C GLY A 94 13.37 -9.90 -12.89
N MET A 95 12.77 -10.19 -11.73
CA MET A 95 11.72 -11.21 -11.59
C MET A 95 10.33 -10.69 -11.96
N HIS A 96 9.34 -11.58 -12.11
CA HIS A 96 7.97 -11.16 -12.42
C HIS A 96 7.25 -10.43 -11.27
N TRP A 97 7.74 -10.59 -10.05
CA TRP A 97 7.19 -9.95 -8.84
C TRP A 97 7.97 -8.71 -8.40
N HIS A 98 8.85 -8.19 -9.26
CA HIS A 98 9.82 -7.16 -8.92
C HIS A 98 9.17 -5.80 -8.60
N ASP A 99 8.05 -5.47 -9.27
CA ASP A 99 7.18 -4.34 -8.90
C ASP A 99 6.70 -4.49 -7.44
N GLY A 100 6.27 -5.69 -7.06
CA GLY A 100 5.84 -6.02 -5.70
C GLY A 100 6.96 -5.85 -4.66
N ASP A 101 8.19 -6.22 -4.99
CA ASP A 101 9.34 -5.99 -4.09
C ASP A 101 9.62 -4.49 -3.89
N PHE A 102 9.41 -3.67 -4.91
CA PHE A 102 9.52 -2.22 -4.78
C PHE A 102 8.41 -1.64 -3.89
N TYR A 103 7.15 -2.05 -4.09
CA TYR A 103 6.04 -1.59 -3.25
C TYR A 103 6.21 -1.98 -1.77
N LYS A 104 6.72 -3.20 -1.50
CA LYS A 104 7.04 -3.65 -0.14
C LYS A 104 8.15 -2.81 0.50
N TRP A 105 9.17 -2.47 -0.27
CA TRP A 105 10.21 -1.58 0.22
C TRP A 105 9.67 -0.18 0.54
N MET A 106 8.80 0.37 -0.33
CA MET A 106 8.13 1.64 -0.07
C MET A 106 7.28 1.58 1.21
N GLU A 107 6.56 0.49 1.45
CA GLU A 107 5.80 0.26 2.69
C GLU A 107 6.72 0.27 3.92
N ALA A 108 7.86 -0.43 3.86
CA ALA A 108 8.84 -0.45 4.94
C ALA A 108 9.45 0.94 5.23
N ALA A 109 9.77 1.70 4.18
CA ALA A 109 10.26 3.08 4.30
C ALA A 109 9.21 3.99 4.96
N LEU A 110 7.93 3.81 4.63
CA LEU A 110 6.83 4.55 5.24
C LEU A 110 6.66 4.23 6.73
N TYR A 111 6.83 2.98 7.15
CA TYR A 111 6.84 2.65 8.59
C TYR A 111 7.98 3.33 9.35
N ILE A 112 9.17 3.45 8.75
CA ILE A 112 10.27 4.21 9.34
C ILE A 112 9.90 5.70 9.43
N TYR A 113 9.41 6.29 8.33
CA TYR A 113 8.95 7.68 8.31
C TYR A 113 7.89 7.95 9.38
N ALA A 114 6.99 7.00 9.63
CA ALA A 114 5.94 7.17 10.63
C ALA A 114 6.49 7.38 12.05
N ILE A 115 7.70 6.87 12.34
CA ILE A 115 8.38 6.99 13.64
C ILE A 115 9.35 8.19 13.65
N ASN A 116 10.27 8.26 12.69
CA ASN A 116 11.35 9.25 12.72
C ASN A 116 10.97 10.61 12.12
N LYS A 117 9.87 10.67 11.36
CA LYS A 117 9.37 11.86 10.64
C LYS A 117 10.42 12.52 9.73
N ASP A 118 11.37 11.75 9.17
CA ASP A 118 12.36 12.29 8.23
C ASP A 118 11.70 12.57 6.87
N GLU A 119 11.41 13.84 6.61
CA GLU A 119 10.79 14.32 5.37
C GLU A 119 11.56 13.96 4.10
N LYS A 120 12.85 13.61 4.19
CA LYS A 120 13.61 13.11 3.02
C LYS A 120 13.04 11.77 2.52
N ILE A 121 12.63 10.90 3.44
CA ILE A 121 12.00 9.61 3.09
C ILE A 121 10.70 9.87 2.35
N LEU A 122 9.85 10.75 2.89
CA LEU A 122 8.56 11.06 2.26
C LEU A 122 8.75 11.69 0.87
N LYS A 123 9.70 12.63 0.74
CA LYS A 123 10.01 13.24 -0.56
C LYS A 123 10.45 12.20 -1.59
N GLU A 124 11.34 11.29 -1.21
CA GLU A 124 11.82 10.23 -2.11
C GLU A 124 10.68 9.30 -2.54
N ILE A 125 9.82 8.91 -1.59
CA ILE A 125 8.63 8.10 -1.89
C ILE A 125 7.67 8.83 -2.84
N ASP A 126 7.40 10.12 -2.64
CA ASP A 126 6.56 10.92 -3.54
C ASP A 126 7.15 11.01 -4.97
N ASP A 127 8.47 11.16 -5.09
CA ASP A 127 9.15 11.17 -6.39
C ASP A 127 8.96 9.81 -7.11
N TYR A 128 9.00 8.69 -6.38
CA TYR A 128 8.74 7.36 -6.93
C TYR A 128 7.26 7.15 -7.30
N ILE A 129 6.33 7.59 -6.45
CA ILE A 129 4.89 7.55 -6.75
C ILE A 129 4.59 8.28 -8.06
N ALA A 130 5.22 9.43 -8.31
CA ALA A 130 5.05 10.17 -9.56
C ALA A 130 5.51 9.37 -10.80
N ILE A 131 6.59 8.60 -10.68
CA ILE A 131 7.07 7.71 -11.76
C ILE A 131 6.11 6.53 -11.96
N ILE A 132 5.68 5.89 -10.86
CA ILE A 132 4.73 4.78 -10.89
C ILE A 132 3.41 5.21 -11.52
N GLY A 133 2.90 6.40 -11.17
CA GLY A 133 1.68 6.95 -11.75
C GLY A 133 1.78 7.17 -13.26
N LYS A 134 2.95 7.56 -13.78
CA LYS A 134 3.19 7.67 -15.23
C LYS A 134 3.30 6.32 -15.94
N ALA A 135 3.67 5.26 -15.23
CA ALA A 135 3.72 3.89 -15.77
C ALA A 135 2.34 3.22 -15.83
N GLN A 136 1.34 3.76 -15.12
CA GLN A 136 -0.02 3.21 -15.12
C GLN A 136 -0.74 3.58 -16.42
N LEU A 137 -1.36 2.58 -17.04
CA LEU A 137 -2.15 2.77 -18.26
C LEU A 137 -3.47 3.52 -17.98
N GLU A 138 -4.08 4.03 -19.05
CA GLU A 138 -5.31 4.81 -18.97
C GLU A 138 -6.46 4.03 -18.30
N ASN A 139 -6.56 2.72 -18.56
CA ASN A 139 -7.55 1.84 -17.96
C ASN A 139 -7.23 1.40 -16.52
N GLY A 140 -6.11 1.87 -15.93
CA GLY A 140 -5.69 1.52 -14.57
C GLY A 140 -4.72 0.35 -14.45
N TYR A 141 -4.45 -0.36 -15.56
CA TYR A 141 -3.51 -1.47 -15.56
C TYR A 141 -2.07 -1.00 -15.24
N LEU A 142 -1.38 -1.73 -14.37
CA LEU A 142 -0.03 -1.38 -13.91
C LEU A 142 0.76 -2.64 -13.55
N GLN A 143 1.55 -3.14 -14.51
CA GLN A 143 2.40 -4.32 -14.37
C GLN A 143 3.60 -4.17 -15.34
N THR A 144 4.76 -3.73 -14.86
CA THR A 144 5.88 -3.41 -15.77
C THR A 144 6.40 -4.64 -16.49
N GLN A 145 6.36 -5.80 -15.84
CA GLN A 145 6.71 -7.12 -16.40
C GLN A 145 5.75 -7.59 -17.50
N ILE A 146 4.62 -6.92 -17.68
CA ILE A 146 3.67 -7.20 -18.77
C ILE A 146 3.75 -6.09 -19.83
N THR A 147 3.65 -4.84 -19.39
CA THR A 147 3.59 -3.67 -20.29
C THR A 147 4.88 -3.49 -21.09
N VAL A 148 6.05 -3.54 -20.44
CA VAL A 148 7.34 -3.29 -21.10
C VAL A 148 7.64 -4.32 -22.21
N PRO A 149 7.51 -5.64 -21.99
CA PRO A 149 7.71 -6.63 -23.05
C PRO A 149 6.50 -6.80 -23.99
N GLY A 150 5.41 -6.02 -23.83
CA GLY A 150 4.22 -6.12 -24.68
C GLY A 150 3.45 -7.45 -24.55
N ARG A 151 3.44 -8.04 -23.35
CA ARG A 151 2.71 -9.29 -23.08
C ARG A 151 1.21 -9.01 -22.94
N GLN A 152 0.38 -10.02 -23.22
CA GLN A 152 -1.05 -9.93 -22.96
C GLN A 152 -1.31 -10.00 -21.44
N PRO A 153 -2.11 -9.09 -20.87
CA PRO A 153 -2.56 -9.17 -19.47
C PRO A 153 -3.22 -10.50 -19.17
N PHE A 154 -3.00 -11.03 -17.97
CA PHE A 154 -3.58 -12.30 -17.51
C PHE A 154 -3.33 -13.48 -18.47
N SER A 155 -2.21 -13.47 -19.20
CA SER A 155 -1.82 -14.57 -20.09
C SER A 155 -1.26 -15.78 -19.33
N GLU A 156 -0.41 -15.53 -18.33
CA GLU A 156 0.16 -16.58 -17.49
C GLU A 156 0.22 -16.19 -16.02
N ARG A 157 -0.24 -17.08 -15.14
CA ARG A 157 -0.22 -16.87 -13.68
C ARG A 157 1.18 -16.65 -13.11
N LYS A 158 2.21 -17.19 -13.77
CA LYS A 158 3.62 -17.05 -13.36
C LYS A 158 4.13 -15.61 -13.47
N TYR A 159 3.36 -14.70 -14.06
CA TYR A 159 3.73 -13.29 -14.15
C TYR A 159 3.31 -12.46 -12.93
N HIS A 160 2.71 -13.09 -11.90
CA HIS A 160 2.51 -12.47 -10.59
C HIS A 160 1.72 -11.16 -10.57
N GLU A 161 0.87 -10.91 -11.58
CA GLU A 161 0.06 -9.68 -11.69
C GLU A 161 -0.78 -9.44 -10.43
N MET A 162 -1.47 -10.47 -9.93
CA MET A 162 -2.22 -10.38 -8.66
C MET A 162 -1.33 -10.13 -7.45
N TYR A 163 -0.13 -10.73 -7.40
CA TYR A 163 0.79 -10.50 -6.29
C TYR A 163 1.26 -9.04 -6.23
N ASN A 164 1.66 -8.49 -7.38
CA ASN A 164 2.11 -7.10 -7.47
C ASN A 164 0.98 -6.12 -7.14
N ALA A 165 -0.24 -6.40 -7.62
CA ALA A 165 -1.42 -5.57 -7.31
C ALA A 165 -1.72 -5.55 -5.81
N GLY A 166 -1.62 -6.68 -5.11
CA GLY A 166 -1.82 -6.71 -3.67
C GLY A 166 -0.81 -5.86 -2.90
N HIS A 167 0.47 -5.92 -3.26
CA HIS A 167 1.50 -5.09 -2.63
C HIS A 167 1.35 -3.60 -2.98
N LEU A 168 0.90 -3.28 -4.19
CA LEU A 168 0.50 -1.91 -4.56
C LEU A 168 -0.58 -1.39 -3.60
N TYR A 169 -1.64 -2.17 -3.37
CA TYR A 169 -2.75 -1.74 -2.51
C TYR A 169 -2.31 -1.50 -1.08
N ILE A 170 -1.58 -2.45 -0.49
CA ILE A 170 -1.11 -2.34 0.90
C ILE A 170 -0.21 -1.11 1.05
N SER A 171 0.82 -0.97 0.19
CA SER A 171 1.77 0.14 0.25
C SER A 171 1.08 1.51 0.08
N ALA A 172 0.15 1.62 -0.88
CA ALA A 172 -0.61 2.84 -1.13
C ALA A 172 -1.57 3.22 0.01
N ILE A 173 -2.19 2.24 0.65
CA ILE A 173 -3.06 2.44 1.82
C ILE A 173 -2.23 2.91 3.01
N ILE A 174 -1.08 2.28 3.26
CA ILE A 174 -0.16 2.67 4.34
C ILE A 174 0.36 4.09 4.12
N HIS A 175 0.74 4.44 2.88
CA HIS A 175 1.08 5.80 2.50
C HIS A 175 -0.05 6.79 2.85
N HIS A 176 -1.29 6.49 2.45
CA HIS A 176 -2.44 7.34 2.73
C HIS A 176 -2.70 7.50 4.23
N ARG A 177 -2.62 6.41 5.00
CA ARG A 177 -2.87 6.42 6.45
C ARG A 177 -1.84 7.26 7.21
N ILE A 178 -0.56 7.17 6.82
CA ILE A 178 0.54 7.90 7.48
C ILE A 178 0.55 9.38 7.09
N THR A 179 0.23 9.71 5.84
CA THR A 179 0.46 11.05 5.27
C THR A 179 -0.81 11.85 5.02
N GLY A 180 -1.98 11.20 4.97
CA GLY A 180 -3.24 11.77 4.49
C GLY A 180 -3.30 12.01 2.98
N LYS A 181 -2.19 11.85 2.23
CA LYS A 181 -2.12 12.11 0.79
C LYS A 181 -2.80 11.00 -0.02
N ARG A 182 -3.32 11.36 -1.20
CA ARG A 182 -4.05 10.44 -2.09
C ARG A 182 -3.32 10.04 -3.37
N ASN A 183 -2.22 10.70 -3.72
CA ASN A 183 -1.45 10.44 -4.95
C ASN A 183 -1.14 8.95 -5.18
N PHE A 184 -0.75 8.19 -4.15
CA PHE A 184 -0.53 6.75 -4.31
C PHE A 184 -1.82 5.92 -4.22
N LEU A 185 -2.74 6.32 -3.32
CA LEU A 185 -4.03 5.65 -3.15
C LEU A 185 -4.87 5.68 -4.42
N ASP A 186 -4.87 6.80 -5.14
CA ASP A 186 -5.65 6.95 -6.37
C ASP A 186 -5.10 6.06 -7.50
N ILE A 187 -3.77 5.81 -7.54
CA ILE A 187 -3.16 4.81 -8.45
C ILE A 187 -3.66 3.40 -8.10
N ALA A 188 -3.66 3.05 -6.82
CA ALA A 188 -4.14 1.76 -6.34
C ALA A 188 -5.64 1.56 -6.62
N ILE A 189 -6.47 2.58 -6.40
CA ILE A 189 -7.92 2.58 -6.72
C ILE A 189 -8.13 2.32 -8.20
N LYS A 190 -7.44 3.07 -9.06
CA LYS A 190 -7.58 2.90 -10.52
C LYS A 190 -7.17 1.50 -10.97
N ASN A 191 -6.15 0.92 -10.34
CA ASN A 191 -5.77 -0.47 -10.60
C ASN A 191 -6.81 -1.47 -10.08
N ALA A 192 -7.39 -1.25 -8.91
CA ALA A 192 -8.45 -2.10 -8.37
C ALA A 192 -9.74 -2.03 -9.21
N ASP A 193 -10.07 -0.86 -9.75
CA ASP A 193 -11.19 -0.68 -10.68
C ASP A 193 -10.95 -1.48 -11.98
N ASN A 194 -9.72 -1.44 -12.53
CA ASN A 194 -9.34 -2.27 -13.66
C ASN A 194 -9.54 -3.77 -13.39
N LEU A 195 -9.08 -4.24 -12.22
CA LEU A 195 -9.25 -5.64 -11.85
C LEU A 195 -10.72 -6.00 -11.59
N TYR A 196 -11.51 -5.08 -11.03
CA TYR A 196 -12.93 -5.31 -10.85
C TYR A 196 -13.62 -5.56 -12.19
N ASP A 197 -13.40 -4.71 -13.19
CA ASP A 197 -14.00 -4.86 -14.52
C ASP A 197 -13.59 -6.19 -15.20
N VAL A 198 -12.36 -6.65 -14.98
CA VAL A 198 -11.85 -7.90 -15.55
C VAL A 198 -12.41 -9.15 -14.85
N PHE A 199 -12.48 -9.14 -13.53
CA PHE A 199 -12.75 -10.34 -12.74
C PHE A 199 -14.20 -10.45 -12.24
N GLN A 200 -14.94 -9.35 -12.15
CA GLN A 200 -16.34 -9.35 -11.71
C GLN A 200 -17.25 -10.26 -12.56
N PRO A 201 -17.10 -10.32 -13.91
CA PRO A 201 -17.87 -11.26 -14.73
C PRO A 201 -17.54 -12.73 -14.49
N GLN A 202 -16.53 -13.02 -13.67
CA GLN A 202 -16.03 -14.36 -13.34
C GLN A 202 -15.74 -15.24 -14.57
N PRO A 203 -14.93 -14.75 -15.53
CA PRO A 203 -14.55 -15.54 -16.70
C PRO A 203 -13.82 -16.82 -16.28
N LYS A 204 -14.23 -17.97 -16.85
CA LYS A 204 -13.74 -19.29 -16.44
C LYS A 204 -12.23 -19.44 -16.63
N GLU A 205 -11.70 -18.85 -17.70
CA GLU A 205 -10.29 -18.85 -18.05
C GLU A 205 -9.41 -18.12 -17.02
N LEU A 206 -9.98 -17.16 -16.27
CA LEU A 206 -9.24 -16.39 -15.26
C LEU A 206 -9.40 -16.91 -13.83
N ALA A 207 -10.23 -17.93 -13.60
CA ALA A 207 -10.55 -18.44 -12.25
C ALA A 207 -9.32 -18.75 -11.39
N ARG A 208 -8.22 -19.16 -12.01
CA ARG A 208 -7.01 -19.59 -11.30
C ARG A 208 -6.05 -18.43 -10.98
N PHE A 209 -6.30 -17.19 -11.42
CA PHE A 209 -5.37 -16.08 -11.26
C PHE A 209 -5.31 -15.54 -9.82
N GLY A 210 -6.39 -15.63 -9.04
CA GLY A 210 -6.48 -15.22 -7.64
C GLY A 210 -5.70 -16.09 -6.63
N PHE A 211 -4.59 -16.71 -7.02
CA PHE A 211 -3.91 -17.72 -6.19
C PHE A 211 -2.98 -17.15 -5.11
N ASN A 212 -2.49 -15.91 -5.27
CA ASN A 212 -1.75 -15.23 -4.21
C ASN A 212 -2.74 -14.73 -3.16
N GLN A 213 -2.36 -14.60 -1.90
CA GLN A 213 -3.29 -14.14 -0.85
C GLN A 213 -3.24 -12.60 -0.68
N VAL A 214 -2.13 -11.97 -1.11
CA VAL A 214 -1.86 -10.56 -0.84
C VAL A 214 -2.87 -9.63 -1.49
N GLN A 215 -3.38 -9.91 -2.70
CA GLN A 215 -4.41 -9.08 -3.32
C GLN A 215 -5.75 -9.17 -2.60
N ILE A 216 -6.10 -10.34 -2.05
CA ILE A 216 -7.33 -10.50 -1.26
C ILE A 216 -7.24 -9.62 -0.01
N MET A 217 -6.10 -9.68 0.70
CA MET A 217 -5.85 -8.85 1.88
C MET A 217 -5.83 -7.36 1.53
N GLY A 218 -5.13 -6.98 0.46
CA GLY A 218 -5.03 -5.61 -0.02
C GLY A 218 -6.39 -5.02 -0.41
N LEU A 219 -7.24 -5.79 -1.10
CA LEU A 219 -8.60 -5.38 -1.47
C LEU A 219 -9.52 -5.21 -0.25
N VAL A 220 -9.42 -6.08 0.75
CA VAL A 220 -10.16 -5.92 2.01
C VAL A 220 -9.73 -4.64 2.74
N GLU A 221 -8.43 -4.34 2.79
CA GLU A 221 -7.94 -3.09 3.35
C GLU A 221 -8.32 -1.87 2.50
N LEU A 222 -8.39 -2.01 1.17
CA LEU A 222 -8.82 -0.96 0.26
C LEU A 222 -10.30 -0.64 0.48
N TYR A 223 -11.15 -1.65 0.65
CA TYR A 223 -12.54 -1.49 1.10
C TYR A 223 -12.60 -0.79 2.46
N ARG A 224 -11.81 -1.18 3.45
CA ARG A 224 -11.82 -0.54 4.77
C ARG A 224 -11.46 0.95 4.70
N THR A 225 -10.58 1.31 3.77
CA THR A 225 -10.07 2.67 3.56
C THR A 225 -11.03 3.53 2.73
N THR A 226 -11.61 2.99 1.66
CA THR A 226 -12.45 3.74 0.71
C THR A 226 -13.95 3.61 0.96
N LYS A 227 -14.35 2.57 1.70
CA LYS A 227 -15.73 2.09 1.88
C LYS A 227 -16.44 1.67 0.58
N ASP A 228 -15.70 1.50 -0.51
CA ASP A 228 -16.26 0.98 -1.76
C ASP A 228 -16.40 -0.55 -1.70
N LYS A 229 -17.65 -1.02 -1.70
CA LYS A 229 -17.99 -2.43 -1.55
C LYS A 229 -17.51 -3.29 -2.73
N ARG A 230 -17.26 -2.69 -3.91
CA ARG A 230 -16.73 -3.40 -5.08
C ARG A 230 -15.43 -4.12 -4.76
N TYR A 231 -14.57 -3.54 -3.93
CA TYR A 231 -13.29 -4.16 -3.57
C TYR A 231 -13.45 -5.36 -2.64
N LEU A 232 -14.44 -5.33 -1.74
CA LEU A 232 -14.76 -6.48 -0.90
C LEU A 232 -15.38 -7.61 -1.72
N GLU A 233 -16.28 -7.28 -2.65
CA GLU A 233 -16.83 -8.25 -3.62
C GLU A 233 -15.72 -8.88 -4.46
N LEU A 234 -14.77 -8.09 -4.98
CA LEU A 234 -13.64 -8.62 -5.75
C LEU A 234 -12.75 -9.54 -4.91
N ALA A 235 -12.50 -9.20 -3.65
CA ALA A 235 -11.77 -10.07 -2.73
C ALA A 235 -12.49 -11.41 -2.53
N GLU A 236 -13.82 -11.38 -2.38
CA GLU A 236 -14.67 -12.58 -2.29
C GLU A 236 -14.64 -13.41 -3.57
N ILE A 237 -14.71 -12.77 -4.75
CA ILE A 237 -14.59 -13.45 -6.04
C ILE A 237 -13.27 -14.24 -6.11
N PHE A 238 -12.15 -13.64 -5.73
CA PHE A 238 -10.86 -14.35 -5.74
C PHE A 238 -10.80 -15.53 -4.75
N VAL A 239 -11.52 -15.46 -3.63
CA VAL A 239 -11.66 -16.60 -2.70
C VAL A 239 -12.53 -17.69 -3.33
N ASN A 240 -13.67 -17.33 -3.91
CA ASN A 240 -14.67 -18.26 -4.42
C ASN A 240 -14.25 -18.93 -5.73
N MET A 241 -13.51 -18.24 -6.60
CA MET A 241 -13.00 -18.81 -7.85
C MET A 241 -11.85 -19.80 -7.62
N ARG A 242 -11.31 -19.90 -6.41
CA ARG A 242 -10.16 -20.74 -6.08
C ARG A 242 -10.59 -22.14 -5.66
N GLY A 243 -10.68 -23.05 -6.63
CA GLY A 243 -10.98 -24.47 -6.42
C GLY A 243 -12.21 -24.89 -7.20
#